data_AF-A0A8X6F399-F1
#
_entry.id   AF-A0A8X6F399-F1
#
_cell.length_a   1.000
_cell.length_b   1.000
_cell.length_c   1.000
_cell.angle_alpha   90.00
_cell.angle_beta   90.00
_cell.angle_gamma   90.00
#
_symmetry.space_group_name_H-M   'P 1'
#
loop_
_entity.id
_entity.type
_entity.pdbx_description
1 polymer ?
#
loop_
_entity_poly.entity_id
_entity_poly.type
_entity_poly.pdbx_seq_one_letter_code
_entity_poly.pdbx_strand_id
1 'polypeptide(L)'
;MLNVIEDIPDPKKVDINPCKAESLFHHLPILRRLSCLARNNHLWVVANVADFTKCDINTNCIRNKNSKKLYFMPRYGYFLYNTNVVFNRDGKLVAKYYKRHLFFEAEMNIPDIHKRIYFDTEFGKFTTVICFDLIFKEAVQALEEPGVLNIAYPTYWFDHTPLTFFSIALQQAWSMANNVNLIAANVHFPPTGSIGSGIYSPKIGALVYTSNPDGRSKLLISNVPTRPDSSTMRVILKP
;
A
#
# COMPACT_ATOMS: atom_id res chain seq x y z
N MET A 1 -7.26 15.21 -15.93
CA MET A 1 -6.32 14.65 -14.93
C MET A 1 -6.97 14.42 -13.55
N LEU A 2 -8.07 15.11 -13.19
CA LEU A 2 -8.73 15.00 -11.88
C LEU A 2 -9.59 13.72 -11.64
N ASN A 3 -9.78 12.85 -12.64
CA ASN A 3 -10.70 11.70 -12.50
C ASN A 3 -10.06 10.45 -11.85
N VAL A 4 -8.79 10.54 -11.43
CA VAL A 4 -8.02 9.41 -10.87
C VAL A 4 -7.41 9.72 -9.50
N ILE A 5 -7.78 10.85 -8.91
CA ILE A 5 -7.20 11.36 -7.65
C ILE A 5 -8.34 11.86 -6.75
N GLU A 6 -8.29 11.52 -5.47
CA GLU A 6 -9.33 11.87 -4.49
C GLU A 6 -8.71 12.47 -3.23
N ASP A 7 -9.43 13.36 -2.53
CA ASP A 7 -9.02 13.87 -1.22
C ASP A 7 -9.39 12.84 -0.17
N ILE A 8 -8.39 12.10 0.30
CA ILE A 8 -8.60 10.96 1.19
C ILE A 8 -8.58 11.45 2.64
N PRO A 9 -9.65 11.27 3.43
CA PRO A 9 -9.65 11.70 4.83
C PRO A 9 -8.62 10.92 5.67
N ASP A 10 -8.10 11.55 6.73
CA ASP A 10 -7.24 10.87 7.71
C ASP A 10 -8.11 10.01 8.64
N PRO A 11 -8.02 8.66 8.58
CA PRO A 11 -8.87 7.78 9.39
C PRO A 11 -8.62 7.88 10.89
N LYS A 12 -7.52 8.53 11.32
CA LYS A 12 -7.28 8.84 12.74
C LYS A 12 -8.05 10.07 13.23
N LYS A 13 -8.52 10.92 12.31
CA LYS A 13 -9.25 12.15 12.61
C LYS A 13 -10.74 12.00 12.35
N VAL A 14 -11.11 11.20 11.37
CA VAL A 14 -12.50 11.03 10.94
C VAL A 14 -12.83 9.55 10.87
N ASP A 15 -13.83 9.14 11.65
CA ASP A 15 -14.42 7.81 11.53
C ASP A 15 -15.40 7.81 10.34
N ILE A 16 -15.01 7.17 9.23
CA ILE A 16 -15.79 7.23 7.99
C ILE A 16 -15.90 5.89 7.28
N ASN A 17 -17.11 5.62 6.78
CA ASN A 17 -17.43 4.49 5.93
C ASN A 17 -17.96 5.02 4.59
N PRO A 18 -17.10 5.15 3.56
CA PRO A 18 -17.50 5.73 2.27
C PRO A 18 -18.68 5.02 1.60
N CYS A 19 -18.88 3.71 1.84
CA CYS A 19 -20.01 2.97 1.31
C CYS A 19 -21.35 3.36 1.95
N LYS A 20 -21.37 3.70 3.25
CA LYS A 20 -22.58 4.17 3.94
C LYS A 20 -22.83 5.67 3.75
N ALA A 21 -21.78 6.46 3.50
CA ALA A 21 -21.84 7.92 3.46
C ALA A 21 -22.03 8.45 2.03
N GLU A 22 -23.13 8.06 1.36
CA GLU A 22 -23.36 8.35 -0.06
C GLU A 22 -23.30 9.84 -0.40
N SER A 23 -23.91 10.70 0.40
CA SER A 23 -23.93 12.15 0.16
C SER A 23 -22.53 12.80 0.22
N LEU A 24 -21.61 12.25 1.02
CA LEU A 24 -20.25 12.76 1.16
C LEU A 24 -19.30 12.23 0.07
N PHE A 25 -19.52 11.00 -0.39
CA PHE A 25 -18.63 10.31 -1.33
C PHE A 25 -19.22 10.14 -2.74
N HIS A 26 -20.34 10.81 -3.05
CA HIS A 26 -20.90 10.82 -4.40
C HIS A 26 -19.88 11.28 -5.46
N HIS A 27 -19.02 12.24 -5.09
CA HIS A 27 -17.95 12.77 -5.95
C HIS A 27 -16.59 12.05 -5.79
N LEU A 28 -16.52 11.02 -4.94
CA LEU A 28 -15.31 10.24 -4.65
C LEU A 28 -15.55 8.76 -4.99
N PRO A 29 -15.71 8.43 -6.29
CA PRO A 29 -16.10 7.10 -6.74
C PRO A 29 -15.09 6.00 -6.39
N ILE A 30 -13.79 6.29 -6.27
CA ILE A 30 -12.74 5.31 -5.99
C ILE A 30 -12.88 4.83 -4.55
N LEU A 31 -12.86 5.74 -3.57
CA LEU A 31 -13.02 5.37 -2.15
C LEU A 31 -14.36 4.68 -1.88
N ARG A 32 -15.46 5.18 -2.47
CA ARG A 32 -16.78 4.56 -2.31
C ARG A 32 -16.81 3.14 -2.86
N ARG A 33 -16.28 2.91 -4.07
CA ARG A 33 -16.25 1.58 -4.70
C ARG A 33 -15.40 0.59 -3.89
N LEU A 34 -14.21 0.98 -3.45
CA LEU A 34 -13.34 0.13 -2.63
C LEU A 34 -14.00 -0.21 -1.29
N SER A 35 -14.60 0.79 -0.62
CA SER A 35 -15.35 0.61 0.62
C SER A 35 -16.53 -0.35 0.44
N CYS A 36 -17.33 -0.21 -0.62
CA CYS A 36 -18.43 -1.11 -0.88
C CYS A 36 -17.96 -2.51 -1.30
N LEU A 37 -16.85 -2.62 -2.03
CA LEU A 37 -16.25 -3.91 -2.37
C LEU A 37 -15.82 -4.66 -1.10
N ALA A 38 -15.17 -3.98 -0.16
CA ALA A 38 -14.81 -4.54 1.14
C ALA A 38 -16.04 -5.00 1.92
N ARG A 39 -17.04 -4.11 2.05
CA ARG A 39 -18.29 -4.37 2.77
C ARG A 39 -19.09 -5.54 2.20
N ASN A 40 -19.41 -5.49 0.91
CA ASN A 40 -20.35 -6.41 0.28
C ASN A 40 -19.80 -7.84 0.20
N ASN A 41 -18.48 -7.99 0.28
CA ASN A 41 -17.80 -9.28 0.25
C ASN A 41 -17.23 -9.68 1.61
N HIS A 42 -17.42 -8.87 2.65
CA HIS A 42 -16.86 -9.06 3.98
C HIS A 42 -15.33 -9.30 3.98
N LEU A 43 -14.62 -8.50 3.17
CA LEU A 43 -13.17 -8.59 2.99
C LEU A 43 -12.46 -7.38 3.57
N TRP A 44 -11.25 -7.61 4.09
CA TRP A 44 -10.26 -6.55 4.22
C TRP A 44 -9.70 -6.20 2.83
N VAL A 45 -9.62 -4.92 2.50
CA VAL A 45 -9.13 -4.46 1.19
C VAL A 45 -8.00 -3.48 1.41
N VAL A 46 -6.84 -3.77 0.83
CA VAL A 46 -5.71 -2.85 0.72
C VAL A 46 -5.59 -2.46 -0.75
N ALA A 47 -5.54 -1.17 -1.05
CA ALA A 47 -5.42 -0.66 -2.41
C ALA A 47 -4.45 0.53 -2.45
N ASN A 48 -3.77 0.68 -3.59
CA ASN A 48 -2.95 1.84 -3.89
C ASN A 48 -3.72 2.81 -4.79
N VAL A 49 -3.74 4.09 -4.43
CA VAL A 49 -4.47 5.17 -5.09
C VAL A 49 -3.66 6.47 -5.03
N ALA A 50 -4.06 7.47 -5.81
CA ALA A 50 -3.52 8.82 -5.71
C ALA A 50 -4.40 9.66 -4.77
N ASP A 51 -3.78 10.25 -3.73
CA ASP A 51 -4.40 11.23 -2.84
C ASP A 51 -4.04 12.63 -3.31
N PHE A 52 -4.96 13.59 -3.17
CA PHE A 52 -4.61 15.00 -3.21
C PHE A 52 -5.01 15.71 -1.93
N THR A 53 -4.16 16.60 -1.44
CA THR A 53 -4.47 17.45 -0.30
C THR A 53 -4.40 18.91 -0.74
N LYS A 54 -5.52 19.62 -0.67
CA LYS A 54 -5.52 21.07 -0.92
C LYS A 54 -4.63 21.76 0.10
N CYS A 55 -3.82 22.70 -0.38
CA CYS A 55 -3.10 23.61 0.49
C CYS A 55 -3.48 25.03 0.09
N ASP A 56 -3.57 25.91 1.08
CA ASP A 56 -3.73 27.33 0.82
C ASP A 56 -2.35 27.95 0.55
N ILE A 57 -2.21 28.56 -0.62
CA ILE A 57 -0.97 29.14 -1.15
C ILE A 57 -0.46 30.25 -0.23
N ASN A 58 -1.37 30.96 0.44
CA ASN A 58 -1.05 32.10 1.29
C ASN A 58 -0.70 31.73 2.73
N THR A 59 -0.93 30.48 3.15
CA THR A 59 -0.73 30.06 4.55
C THR A 59 0.19 28.84 4.69
N ASN A 60 -0.01 27.80 3.88
CA ASN A 60 0.51 26.46 4.20
C ASN A 60 1.15 25.70 3.01
N CYS A 61 1.07 26.19 1.77
CA CYS A 61 1.77 25.56 0.64
C CYS A 61 3.30 25.80 0.64
N ILE A 62 3.80 26.81 1.38
CA ILE A 62 5.23 27.15 1.49
C ILE A 62 5.68 26.84 2.92
N ARG A 63 5.87 25.57 3.25
CA ARG A 63 6.32 25.17 4.59
C ARG A 63 7.82 24.87 4.67
N ASN A 64 8.64 25.88 4.35
CA ASN A 64 9.90 26.22 5.05
C ASN A 64 10.70 27.27 4.26
N LYS A 65 10.94 28.45 4.84
CA LYS A 65 11.97 29.39 4.34
C LYS A 65 13.41 28.94 4.65
N ASN A 66 13.59 27.93 5.53
CA ASN A 66 14.90 27.52 6.05
C ASN A 66 15.34 26.10 5.65
N SER A 67 14.54 25.33 4.91
CA SER A 67 14.95 24.00 4.44
C SER A 67 15.61 24.14 3.08
N LYS A 68 16.93 23.90 3.01
CA LYS A 68 17.70 23.71 1.77
C LYS A 68 17.22 22.53 0.89
N LYS A 69 16.10 21.88 1.24
CA LYS A 69 15.46 20.84 0.44
C LYS A 69 14.45 21.50 -0.49
N LEU A 70 14.70 21.35 -1.79
CA LEU A 70 13.81 21.77 -2.87
C LEU A 70 12.52 20.95 -2.80
N TYR A 71 11.60 21.29 -1.88
CA TYR A 71 10.27 20.73 -1.89
C TYR A 71 9.54 21.29 -3.10
N PHE A 72 9.10 20.39 -3.98
CA PHE A 72 8.27 20.72 -5.13
C PHE A 72 7.08 21.54 -4.63
N MET A 73 7.05 22.82 -4.98
CA MET A 73 5.90 23.68 -4.73
C MET A 73 4.67 22.97 -5.30
N PRO A 74 3.56 22.85 -4.54
CA PRO A 74 2.36 22.19 -5.02
C PRO A 74 1.93 22.82 -6.34
N ARG A 75 2.00 22.05 -7.43
CA ARG A 75 1.55 22.49 -8.75
C ARG A 75 0.05 22.74 -8.61
N TYR A 76 -0.37 24.00 -8.73
CA TYR A 76 -1.78 24.41 -8.68
C TYR A 76 -2.48 24.34 -7.30
N GLY A 77 -1.75 24.47 -6.18
CA GLY A 77 -2.36 24.64 -4.85
C GLY A 77 -2.84 23.35 -4.18
N TYR A 78 -2.31 22.20 -4.59
CA TYR A 78 -2.51 20.91 -3.93
C TYR A 78 -1.25 20.06 -3.95
N PHE A 79 -1.08 19.22 -2.93
CA PHE A 79 -0.08 18.16 -2.90
C PHE A 79 -0.67 16.87 -3.44
N LEU A 80 0.12 16.08 -4.15
CA LEU A 80 -0.24 14.76 -4.65
C LEU A 80 0.58 13.69 -3.94
N TYR A 81 -0.05 12.60 -3.52
CA TYR A 81 0.64 11.52 -2.82
C TYR A 81 0.28 10.14 -3.39
N ASN A 82 1.30 9.31 -3.61
CA ASN A 82 1.11 7.87 -3.80
C ASN A 82 0.70 7.26 -2.45
N THR A 83 -0.49 6.66 -2.40
CA THR A 83 -1.19 6.38 -1.14
C THR A 83 -1.76 4.96 -1.09
N ASN A 84 -1.43 4.20 -0.05
CA ASN A 84 -2.17 3.00 0.31
C ASN A 84 -3.34 3.37 1.21
N VAL A 85 -4.51 2.84 0.90
CA VAL A 85 -5.70 2.90 1.75
C VAL A 85 -6.11 1.49 2.15
N VAL A 86 -6.64 1.37 3.37
CA VAL A 86 -7.12 0.10 3.92
C VAL A 86 -8.56 0.24 4.39
N PHE A 87 -9.40 -0.69 3.92
CA PHE A 87 -10.78 -0.83 4.35
C PHE A 87 -10.97 -2.13 5.12
N ASN A 88 -11.69 -2.06 6.24
CA ASN A 88 -12.10 -3.25 6.99
C ASN A 88 -13.30 -3.95 6.33
N ARG A 89 -13.72 -5.09 6.89
CA ARG A 89 -14.86 -5.89 6.39
C ARG A 89 -16.20 -5.16 6.34
N ASP A 90 -16.36 -4.04 7.08
CA ASP A 90 -17.58 -3.22 7.04
C ASP A 90 -17.53 -2.13 5.96
N GLY A 91 -16.37 -1.97 5.29
CA GLY A 91 -16.07 -0.88 4.38
C GLY A 91 -15.58 0.40 5.06
N LYS A 92 -15.25 0.39 6.35
CA LYS A 92 -14.69 1.57 7.04
C LYS A 92 -13.24 1.78 6.62
N LEU A 93 -12.86 3.03 6.32
CA LEU A 93 -11.47 3.40 6.09
C LEU A 93 -10.72 3.39 7.42
N VAL A 94 -9.67 2.57 7.54
CA VAL A 94 -8.96 2.34 8.82
C VAL A 94 -7.48 2.68 8.78
N ALA A 95 -6.88 2.71 7.59
CA ALA A 95 -5.49 3.15 7.43
C ALA A 95 -5.28 3.91 6.12
N LYS A 96 -4.37 4.87 6.18
CA LYS A 96 -3.88 5.67 5.06
C LYS A 96 -2.37 5.84 5.20
N TYR A 97 -1.60 5.42 4.20
CA TYR A 97 -0.14 5.46 4.19
C TYR A 97 0.36 6.16 2.92
N TYR A 98 1.26 7.12 3.07
CA TYR A 98 1.94 7.79 1.96
C TYR A 98 3.28 7.16 1.68
N LYS A 99 3.57 6.88 0.40
CA LYS A 99 4.87 6.40 -0.06
C LYS A 99 5.96 7.37 0.35
N ARG A 100 7.08 6.85 0.87
CA ARG A 100 8.18 7.69 1.36
C ARG A 100 9.29 7.81 0.33
N HIS A 101 9.59 6.70 -0.35
CA HIS A 101 10.68 6.60 -1.31
C HIS A 101 10.10 6.57 -2.72
N LEU A 102 10.01 7.74 -3.35
CA LEU A 102 9.51 7.85 -4.73
C LEU A 102 10.50 7.23 -5.71
N PHE A 103 9.97 6.67 -6.79
CA PHE A 103 10.75 6.04 -7.85
C PHE A 103 10.08 6.30 -9.21
N PHE A 104 10.63 7.26 -9.96
CA PHE A 104 10.06 7.79 -11.22
C PHE A 104 8.63 8.36 -11.11
N GLU A 105 8.26 8.88 -9.94
CA GLU A 105 6.95 9.48 -9.67
C GLU A 105 7.06 11.01 -9.58
N ALA A 106 7.48 11.66 -10.68
CA ALA A 106 7.82 13.09 -10.69
C ALA A 106 6.67 14.04 -10.30
N GLU A 107 5.42 13.60 -10.47
CA GLU A 107 4.22 14.38 -10.11
C GLU A 107 3.82 14.20 -8.64
N MET A 108 4.41 13.25 -7.92
CA MET A 108 4.09 12.97 -6.52
C MET A 108 5.01 13.73 -5.56
N ASN A 109 4.45 14.12 -4.42
CA ASN A 109 5.18 14.74 -3.32
C ASN A 109 5.60 13.68 -2.31
N ILE A 110 6.72 13.93 -1.64
CA ILE A 110 7.16 13.16 -0.46
C ILE A 110 6.45 13.76 0.76
N PRO A 111 5.85 12.95 1.64
CA PRO A 111 5.20 13.46 2.85
C PRO A 111 6.22 14.07 3.82
N ASP A 112 5.93 15.26 4.36
CA ASP A 112 6.80 15.90 5.36
C ASP A 112 6.93 15.06 6.64
N ILE A 113 5.85 14.37 7.01
CA ILE A 113 5.77 13.53 8.20
C ILE A 113 5.67 12.07 7.77
N HIS A 114 6.76 11.34 8.02
CA HIS A 114 6.85 9.90 7.77
C HIS A 114 6.14 9.11 8.88
N LYS A 115 4.83 8.92 8.75
CA LYS A 115 4.04 8.13 9.73
C LYS A 115 4.16 6.63 9.45
N ARG A 116 4.45 5.84 10.48
CA ARG A 116 4.24 4.38 10.45
C ARG A 116 2.74 4.12 10.64
N ILE A 117 2.18 3.18 9.88
CA ILE A 117 0.75 2.91 9.83
C ILE A 117 0.52 1.45 10.14
N TYR A 118 -0.38 1.19 11.08
CA TYR A 118 -0.75 -0.15 11.52
C TYR A 118 -2.26 -0.27 11.51
N PHE A 119 -2.75 -1.49 11.31
CA PHE A 119 -4.15 -1.82 11.46
C PHE A 119 -4.29 -3.22 12.05
N ASP A 120 -5.15 -3.32 13.07
CA ASP A 120 -5.45 -4.57 13.74
C ASP A 120 -6.58 -5.29 13.01
N THR A 121 -6.41 -6.61 12.85
CA THR A 121 -7.40 -7.51 12.26
C THR A 121 -7.60 -8.70 13.19
N GLU A 122 -8.67 -9.45 12.94
CA GLU A 122 -8.96 -10.71 13.63
C GLU A 122 -7.90 -11.81 13.40
N PHE A 123 -7.01 -11.63 12.42
CA PHE A 123 -5.96 -12.59 12.07
C PHE A 123 -4.54 -12.02 12.25
N GLY A 124 -4.40 -10.91 12.97
CA GLY A 124 -3.12 -10.32 13.36
C GLY A 124 -2.98 -8.84 13.01
N LYS A 125 -1.90 -8.21 13.49
CA LYS A 125 -1.58 -6.81 13.19
C LYS A 125 -0.81 -6.72 11.87
N PHE A 126 -1.17 -5.73 11.07
CA PHE A 126 -0.56 -5.45 9.77
C PHE A 126 0.12 -4.09 9.75
N THR A 127 1.12 -3.98 8.91
CA THR A 127 1.61 -2.71 8.35
C THR A 127 1.49 -2.73 6.83
N THR A 128 1.73 -1.59 6.19
CA THR A 128 1.78 -1.48 4.73
C THR A 128 2.86 -0.51 4.30
N VAL A 129 3.53 -0.86 3.20
CA VAL A 129 4.54 -0.04 2.51
C VAL A 129 4.32 -0.15 1.00
N ILE A 130 4.93 0.74 0.21
CA ILE A 130 4.68 0.81 -1.24
C ILE A 130 5.98 0.64 -2.03
N CYS A 131 6.02 -0.36 -2.89
CA CYS A 131 7.08 -0.60 -3.87
C CYS A 131 8.49 -0.34 -3.30
N PHE A 132 9.16 0.70 -3.80
CA PHE A 132 10.52 1.06 -3.46
C PHE A 132 10.77 1.23 -1.96
N ASP A 133 9.75 1.53 -1.14
CA ASP A 133 9.87 1.57 0.32
C ASP A 133 10.46 0.29 0.94
N LEU A 134 10.19 -0.89 0.36
CA LEU A 134 10.55 -2.18 0.95
C LEU A 134 12.06 -2.32 1.22
N ILE A 135 12.90 -1.75 0.36
CA ILE A 135 14.36 -1.91 0.46
C ILE A 135 15.03 -0.87 1.36
N PHE A 136 14.27 0.02 1.99
CA PHE A 136 14.79 1.02 2.91
C PHE A 136 14.61 0.60 4.37
N LYS A 137 15.48 1.12 5.25
CA LYS A 137 15.48 0.79 6.68
C LYS A 137 14.14 1.06 7.35
N GLU A 138 13.37 2.03 6.87
CA GLU A 138 12.09 2.44 7.40
C GLU A 138 11.04 1.32 7.31
N ALA A 139 11.14 0.43 6.31
CA ALA A 139 10.26 -0.74 6.21
C ALA A 139 10.57 -1.76 7.31
N VAL A 140 11.86 -1.95 7.64
CA VAL A 140 12.28 -2.80 8.77
C VAL A 140 11.89 -2.17 10.10
N GLN A 141 12.07 -0.85 10.25
CA GLN A 141 11.63 -0.11 11.44
C GLN A 141 10.11 -0.17 11.66
N ALA A 142 9.31 -0.40 10.60
CA ALA A 142 7.88 -0.61 10.77
C ALA A 142 7.54 -1.92 11.51
N LEU A 143 8.49 -2.86 11.61
CA LEU A 143 8.33 -4.14 12.29
C LEU A 143 8.72 -4.10 13.78
N GLU A 144 9.32 -3.00 14.24
CA GLU A 144 9.62 -2.78 15.65
C GLU A 144 8.35 -2.65 16.50
N GLU A 145 7.21 -2.35 15.87
CA GLU A 145 5.91 -2.29 16.53
C GLU A 145 5.50 -3.70 17.01
N PRO A 146 5.24 -3.89 18.31
CA PRO A 146 4.90 -5.19 18.85
C PRO A 146 3.67 -5.81 18.18
N GLY A 147 3.83 -7.07 17.75
CA GLY A 147 2.76 -7.89 17.18
C GLY A 147 2.53 -7.72 15.67
N VAL A 148 3.29 -6.85 14.98
CA VAL A 148 3.24 -6.78 13.51
C VAL A 148 3.88 -8.03 12.93
N LEU A 149 3.06 -8.89 12.32
CA LEU A 149 3.51 -10.14 11.69
C LEU A 149 3.25 -10.17 10.18
N ASN A 150 2.59 -9.16 9.65
CA ASN A 150 2.09 -9.15 8.27
C ASN A 150 2.31 -7.80 7.60
N ILE A 151 2.71 -7.83 6.34
CA ILE A 151 2.85 -6.66 5.49
C ILE A 151 1.98 -6.81 4.24
N ALA A 152 1.11 -5.83 4.01
CA ALA A 152 0.48 -5.64 2.71
C ALA A 152 1.36 -4.74 1.84
N TYR A 153 1.76 -5.25 0.67
CA TYR A 153 2.75 -4.63 -0.20
C TYR A 153 2.25 -4.48 -1.64
N PRO A 154 1.41 -3.47 -1.92
CA PRO A 154 1.15 -3.00 -3.28
C PRO A 154 2.43 -2.45 -3.92
N THR A 155 2.70 -2.85 -5.15
CA THR A 155 3.94 -2.49 -5.83
C THR A 155 3.77 -2.37 -7.35
N TYR A 156 4.63 -1.58 -7.96
CA TYR A 156 4.89 -1.59 -9.41
C TYR A 156 6.40 -1.73 -9.57
N TRP A 157 6.85 -2.97 -9.38
CA TRP A 157 8.25 -3.35 -9.41
C TRP A 157 8.58 -3.93 -10.78
N PHE A 158 9.73 -3.58 -11.33
CA PHE A 158 10.26 -4.21 -12.54
C PHE A 158 11.52 -5.02 -12.21
N ASP A 159 11.55 -6.24 -12.71
CA ASP A 159 12.69 -7.12 -12.54
C ASP A 159 13.88 -6.57 -13.32
N HIS A 160 15.02 -6.42 -12.65
CA HIS A 160 16.27 -6.00 -13.24
C HIS A 160 17.44 -6.74 -12.60
N THR A 161 18.58 -6.77 -13.29
CA THR A 161 19.79 -7.41 -12.77
C THR A 161 20.49 -6.51 -11.74
N PRO A 162 21.19 -7.09 -10.74
CA PRO A 162 21.38 -8.52 -10.49
C PRO A 162 20.10 -9.25 -10.02
N LEU A 163 20.08 -10.59 -10.13
CA LEU A 163 18.90 -11.44 -9.82
C LEU A 163 18.25 -11.17 -8.45
N THR A 164 18.99 -10.60 -7.51
CA THR A 164 18.48 -10.17 -6.20
C THR A 164 17.39 -9.09 -6.28
N PHE A 165 17.29 -8.36 -7.41
CA PHE A 165 16.22 -7.39 -7.66
C PHE A 165 15.08 -7.96 -8.50
N PHE A 166 15.05 -9.27 -8.73
CA PHE A 166 13.85 -9.91 -9.27
C PHE A 166 12.81 -9.94 -8.15
N SER A 167 11.62 -9.42 -8.44
CA SER A 167 10.50 -9.25 -7.51
C SER A 167 10.28 -10.47 -6.62
N ILE A 168 10.15 -11.67 -7.19
CA ILE A 168 9.92 -12.91 -6.43
C ILE A 168 11.07 -13.21 -5.46
N ALA A 169 12.32 -13.08 -5.92
CA ALA A 169 13.50 -13.37 -5.11
C ALA A 169 13.64 -12.37 -3.96
N LEU A 170 13.51 -11.08 -4.26
CA LEU A 170 13.58 -9.99 -3.28
C LEU A 170 12.47 -10.12 -2.24
N GLN A 171 11.22 -10.27 -2.67
CA GLN A 171 10.05 -10.31 -1.79
C GLN A 171 10.12 -11.53 -0.86
N GLN A 172 10.49 -12.71 -1.37
CA GLN A 172 10.67 -13.91 -0.56
C GLN A 172 11.80 -13.73 0.46
N ALA A 173 12.99 -13.31 0.00
CA ALA A 173 14.14 -13.13 0.87
C ALA A 173 13.85 -12.10 1.97
N TRP A 174 13.17 -11.02 1.63
CA TRP A 174 12.80 -9.98 2.59
C TRP A 174 11.83 -10.49 3.66
N SER A 175 10.80 -11.26 3.26
CA SER A 175 9.86 -11.90 4.19
C SER A 175 10.56 -12.82 5.18
N MET A 176 11.46 -13.68 4.69
CA MET A 176 12.21 -14.62 5.51
C MET A 176 13.21 -13.91 6.45
N ALA A 177 13.98 -12.95 5.92
CA ALA A 177 14.98 -12.23 6.70
C ALA A 177 14.38 -11.40 7.84
N ASN A 178 13.17 -10.87 7.64
CA ASN A 178 12.49 -10.03 8.63
C ASN A 178 11.44 -10.79 9.46
N ASN A 179 11.34 -12.10 9.29
CA ASN A 179 10.42 -12.98 10.03
C ASN A 179 8.95 -12.53 10.03
N VAL A 180 8.44 -12.06 8.88
CA VAL A 180 7.05 -11.62 8.69
C VAL A 180 6.44 -12.16 7.42
N ASN A 181 5.11 -12.31 7.40
CA ASN A 181 4.39 -12.60 6.17
C ASN A 181 4.39 -11.36 5.26
N LEU A 182 4.63 -11.55 3.96
CA LEU A 182 4.58 -10.50 2.95
C LEU A 182 3.57 -10.84 1.87
N ILE A 183 2.62 -9.93 1.61
CA ILE A 183 1.59 -10.08 0.60
C ILE A 183 1.86 -9.04 -0.49
N ALA A 184 2.51 -9.47 -1.58
CA ALA A 184 3.02 -8.60 -2.62
C ALA A 184 2.11 -8.57 -3.86
N ALA A 185 1.39 -7.46 -4.05
CA ALA A 185 0.53 -7.23 -5.21
C ALA A 185 1.26 -6.36 -6.22
N ASN A 186 1.82 -6.95 -7.27
CA ASN A 186 2.57 -6.24 -8.30
C ASN A 186 1.74 -6.06 -9.56
N VAL A 187 1.90 -4.91 -10.22
CA VAL A 187 1.36 -4.68 -11.57
C VAL A 187 1.85 -5.76 -12.53
N HIS A 188 0.95 -6.28 -13.36
CA HIS A 188 1.27 -7.19 -14.46
C HIS A 188 1.45 -6.43 -15.78
N PHE A 189 2.67 -5.99 -16.05
CA PHE A 189 3.07 -5.32 -17.29
C PHE A 189 4.39 -5.93 -17.83
N PRO A 190 4.30 -7.01 -18.64
CA PRO A 190 5.47 -7.70 -19.19
C PRO A 190 6.50 -6.82 -19.92
N PRO A 191 6.12 -5.77 -20.70
CA PRO A 191 7.10 -4.94 -21.42
C PRO A 191 8.11 -4.23 -20.53
N THR A 192 7.79 -3.98 -19.25
CA THR A 192 8.72 -3.39 -18.28
C THR A 192 9.33 -4.43 -17.34
N GLY A 193 9.03 -5.71 -17.49
CA GLY A 193 9.47 -6.74 -16.54
C GLY A 193 8.70 -6.73 -15.21
N SER A 194 7.53 -6.10 -15.16
CA SER A 194 6.67 -6.09 -13.97
C SER A 194 5.72 -7.28 -14.00
N ILE A 195 6.15 -8.40 -13.42
CA ILE A 195 5.43 -9.68 -13.56
C ILE A 195 5.33 -10.48 -12.26
N GLY A 196 6.12 -10.15 -11.22
CA GLY A 196 6.20 -10.97 -10.02
C GLY A 196 5.31 -10.50 -8.87
N SER A 197 4.30 -11.32 -8.54
CA SER A 197 3.46 -11.19 -7.35
C SER A 197 3.48 -12.47 -6.53
N GLY A 198 3.26 -12.36 -5.22
CA GLY A 198 3.23 -13.55 -4.37
C GLY A 198 2.80 -13.30 -2.92
N ILE A 199 2.58 -14.41 -2.24
CA ILE A 199 2.28 -14.48 -0.81
C ILE A 199 3.39 -15.30 -0.16
N TYR A 200 4.11 -14.68 0.77
CA TYR A 200 5.33 -15.23 1.36
C TYR A 200 5.15 -15.39 2.87
N SER A 201 5.62 -16.53 3.38
CA SER A 201 5.71 -16.84 4.80
C SER A 201 7.19 -16.87 5.22
N PRO A 202 7.54 -16.39 6.42
CA PRO A 202 8.93 -16.29 6.84
C PRO A 202 9.64 -17.64 6.99
N LYS A 203 8.90 -18.70 7.33
CA LYS A 203 9.46 -20.05 7.52
C LYS A 203 9.46 -20.89 6.24
N ILE A 204 8.43 -20.70 5.39
CA ILE A 204 8.18 -21.57 4.22
C ILE A 204 8.74 -20.94 2.94
N GLY A 205 8.87 -19.61 2.88
CA GLY A 205 9.12 -18.89 1.64
C GLY A 205 7.81 -18.62 0.89
N ALA A 206 7.82 -18.70 -0.44
CA ALA A 206 6.62 -18.48 -1.24
C ALA A 206 5.57 -19.56 -1.00
N LEU A 207 4.41 -19.16 -0.48
CA LEU A 207 3.22 -20.01 -0.37
C LEU A 207 2.50 -20.14 -1.71
N VAL A 208 2.50 -19.05 -2.48
CA VAL A 208 2.04 -19.00 -3.88
C VAL A 208 2.67 -17.77 -4.53
N TYR A 209 3.04 -17.89 -5.81
CA TYR A 209 3.55 -16.76 -6.58
C TYR A 209 3.24 -16.92 -8.06
N THR A 210 3.42 -15.84 -8.82
CA THR A 210 3.36 -15.85 -10.29
C THR A 210 4.40 -14.90 -10.84
N SER A 211 5.03 -15.29 -11.94
CA SER A 211 5.97 -14.48 -12.73
C SER A 211 5.84 -14.77 -14.22
N ASN A 212 4.69 -15.29 -14.67
CA ASN A 212 4.49 -15.68 -16.07
C ASN A 212 4.15 -14.44 -16.92
N PRO A 213 4.98 -14.04 -17.90
CA PRO A 213 4.82 -12.80 -18.67
C PRO A 213 3.72 -12.87 -19.74
N ASP A 214 2.60 -13.54 -19.47
CA ASP A 214 1.54 -13.79 -20.46
C ASP A 214 0.56 -12.64 -20.68
N GLY A 215 0.75 -11.51 -19.99
CA GLY A 215 -0.12 -10.33 -20.07
C GLY A 215 -1.53 -10.54 -19.51
N ARG A 216 -1.81 -11.66 -18.82
CA ARG A 216 -3.15 -11.95 -18.25
C ARG A 216 -3.20 -11.60 -16.76
N SER A 217 -4.30 -10.98 -16.34
CA SER A 217 -4.56 -10.74 -14.91
C SER A 217 -4.55 -12.05 -14.12
N LYS A 218 -4.03 -11.99 -12.89
CA LYS A 218 -3.90 -13.15 -11.99
C LYS A 218 -4.74 -12.94 -10.74
N LEU A 219 -5.01 -14.03 -10.04
CA LEU A 219 -5.58 -14.02 -8.69
C LEU A 219 -4.87 -15.13 -7.93
N LEU A 220 -4.12 -14.77 -6.89
CA LEU A 220 -3.41 -15.73 -6.04
C LEU A 220 -4.16 -15.87 -4.72
N ILE A 221 -4.38 -17.11 -4.31
CA ILE A 221 -5.09 -17.41 -3.07
C ILE A 221 -4.26 -18.41 -2.28
N SER A 222 -3.99 -18.09 -1.01
CA SER A 222 -3.30 -19.01 -0.11
C SER A 222 -3.70 -18.82 1.34
N ASN A 223 -3.48 -19.86 2.14
CA ASN A 223 -3.66 -19.86 3.58
C ASN A 223 -2.34 -19.45 4.25
N VAL A 224 -2.34 -18.32 4.95
CA VAL A 224 -1.16 -17.69 5.55
C VAL A 224 -1.18 -17.90 7.07
N PRO A 225 -0.08 -18.36 7.69
CA PRO A 225 -0.02 -18.51 9.14
C PRO A 225 -0.26 -17.18 9.86
N THR A 226 -1.23 -17.13 10.78
CA THR A 226 -1.54 -15.91 11.56
C THR A 226 -0.59 -15.71 12.74
N ARG A 227 0.08 -16.81 13.16
CA ARG A 227 1.18 -16.86 14.13
C ARG A 227 2.11 -18.02 13.75
N PRO A 228 3.34 -18.09 14.29
CA PRO A 228 4.29 -19.16 13.99
C PRO A 228 3.74 -20.59 14.16
N ASP A 229 2.74 -20.78 15.05
CA ASP A 229 2.18 -22.08 15.44
C ASP A 229 0.63 -22.10 15.55
N SER A 230 -0.11 -21.24 14.82
CA SER A 230 -1.59 -21.16 14.93
C SER A 230 -2.33 -21.07 13.59
N SER A 231 -3.67 -20.92 13.64
CA SER A 231 -4.62 -20.86 12.52
C SER A 231 -4.14 -20.08 11.29
N THR A 232 -4.68 -20.39 10.12
CA THR A 232 -4.35 -19.70 8.86
C THR A 232 -5.41 -18.67 8.47
N MET A 233 -4.99 -17.60 7.82
CA MET A 233 -5.85 -16.62 7.15
C MET A 233 -5.85 -16.91 5.65
N ARG A 234 -7.03 -16.90 5.02
CA ARG A 234 -7.13 -16.93 3.56
C ARG A 234 -6.89 -15.54 2.98
N VAL A 235 -5.82 -15.40 2.19
CA VAL A 235 -5.49 -14.15 1.48
C VAL A 235 -5.91 -14.29 0.03
N ILE A 236 -6.57 -13.25 -0.49
CA ILE A 236 -6.89 -13.11 -1.91
C ILE A 236 -6.07 -11.93 -2.44
N LEU A 237 -5.15 -12.22 -3.33
CA LEU A 237 -4.23 -11.27 -3.91
C LEU A 237 -4.59 -11.10 -5.38
N LYS A 238 -4.97 -9.89 -5.78
CA LYS A 238 -5.20 -9.52 -7.18
C LYS A 238 -4.07 -8.60 -7.66
N PRO A 239 -3.04 -9.14 -8.32
CA PRO A 239 -2.00 -8.40 -9.05
C PRO A 239 -2.58 -7.48 -10.13
#